data_AF-X1KE91-F1
#
_entry.id   AF-X1KE91-F1
#
_cell.length_a   1.000
_cell.length_b   1.000
_cell.length_c   1.000
_cell.angle_alpha   90.00
_cell.angle_beta   90.00
_cell.angle_gamma   90.00
#
_symmetry.space_group_name_H-M   'P 1'
#
loop_
_entity.id
_entity.type
_entity.pdbx_description
1 polymer ?
#
loop_
_entity_poly.entity_id
_entity_poly.type
_entity_poly.pdbx_seq_one_letter_code
_entity_poly.pdbx_strand_id
1 'polypeptide(L)'
;MSNLGLHAIYKLLNSHDEVVCERAFWEKERQDKTTSSLESQRPLSDFAILAFSISYELDYFNVVQILKASGIPLYAADRDE
;
A
#
# COMPACT_ATOMS: atom_id res chain seq x y z
N MET A 1 -10.40 4.84 -11.10
CA MET A 1 -9.69 3.95 -12.05
C MET A 1 -10.38 2.60 -12.07
N SER A 2 -10.78 2.13 -13.25
CA SER A 2 -11.38 0.80 -13.42
C SER A 2 -10.25 -0.21 -13.66
N ASN A 3 -9.61 -0.69 -12.59
CA ASN A 3 -8.57 -1.73 -12.69
C ASN A 3 -9.15 -3.08 -12.29
N LEU A 4 -9.56 -3.88 -13.29
CA LEU A 4 -10.18 -5.18 -13.06
C LEU A 4 -9.25 -6.15 -12.30
N GLY A 5 -7.94 -6.11 -12.58
CA GLY A 5 -6.94 -6.94 -11.90
C GLY A 5 -6.88 -6.62 -10.40
N LEU A 6 -6.87 -5.34 -10.05
CA LEU A 6 -6.93 -4.90 -8.65
C LEU A 6 -8.20 -5.40 -7.96
N HIS A 7 -9.36 -5.26 -8.62
CA HIS A 7 -10.62 -5.76 -8.06
C HIS A 7 -10.64 -7.29 -7.89
N ALA A 8 -10.05 -8.04 -8.82
CA ALA A 8 -9.95 -9.49 -8.74
C ALA A 8 -9.07 -9.94 -7.57
N ILE A 9 -7.87 -9.35 -7.43
CA ILE A 9 -6.95 -9.65 -6.32
C ILE A 9 -7.56 -9.23 -4.97
N TYR A 10 -8.17 -8.03 -4.91
CA TYR A 10 -8.84 -7.56 -3.70
C TYR A 10 -9.95 -8.51 -3.25
N LYS A 11 -10.78 -8.98 -4.19
CA LYS A 11 -11.84 -9.96 -3.89
C LYS A 11 -11.26 -11.31 -3.49
N LEU A 12 -10.22 -11.78 -4.16
CA LEU A 12 -9.56 -13.05 -3.86
C LEU A 12 -8.98 -13.05 -2.44
N LEU A 13 -8.18 -12.04 -2.09
CA LEU A 13 -7.56 -11.95 -0.78
C LEU A 13 -8.60 -11.87 0.33
N ASN A 14 -9.62 -11.01 0.18
CA ASN A 14 -10.72 -10.90 1.13
C ASN A 14 -11.71 -12.08 1.11
N SER A 15 -11.51 -13.09 0.27
CA SER A 15 -12.28 -14.34 0.32
C SER A 15 -11.70 -15.37 1.30
N HIS A 16 -10.50 -15.13 1.82
CA HIS A 16 -9.89 -15.93 2.86
C HIS A 16 -10.25 -15.38 4.24
N ASP A 17 -10.81 -16.20 5.12
CA ASP A 17 -11.33 -15.78 6.43
C ASP A 17 -10.26 -15.14 7.34
N GLU A 18 -8.99 -15.48 7.14
CA GLU A 18 -7.85 -15.01 7.94
C GLU A 18 -7.11 -13.81 7.32
N VAL A 19 -7.59 -13.30 6.18
CA VAL A 19 -6.91 -12.23 5.44
C VAL A 19 -7.84 -11.03 5.30
N VAL A 20 -7.34 -9.86 5.70
CA VAL A 20 -7.96 -8.57 5.41
C VAL A 20 -7.07 -7.83 4.43
N CYS A 21 -7.58 -7.59 3.23
CA CYS A 21 -6.93 -6.76 2.23
C CYS A 21 -7.65 -5.42 2.14
N GLU A 22 -6.93 -4.35 2.45
CA GLU A 22 -7.42 -2.98 2.36
C GLU A 22 -6.70 -2.21 1.25
N ARG A 23 -7.30 -1.12 0.80
CA ARG A 23 -6.77 -0.28 -0.28
C ARG A 23 -6.20 0.99 0.30
N ALA A 24 -5.09 1.45 -0.24
CA ALA A 24 -4.51 2.76 0.09
C ALA A 24 -4.16 3.49 -1.20
N PHE A 25 -4.34 4.81 -1.18
CA PHE A 25 -4.03 5.69 -2.31
C PHE A 25 -3.07 6.77 -1.85
N TRP A 26 -1.95 6.88 -2.56
CA TRP A 26 -0.96 7.92 -2.31
C TRP A 26 -1.34 9.19 -3.08
N GLU A 27 -1.42 10.32 -2.37
CA GLU A 27 -1.63 11.64 -2.96
C GLU A 27 -0.39 12.49 -2.71
N LYS A 28 0.29 12.92 -3.77
CA LYS A 28 1.52 13.72 -3.70
C LYS A 28 1.34 15.03 -2.92
N GLU A 29 0.13 15.57 -2.87
CA GLU A 29 -0.20 16.83 -2.19
C GLU A 29 -0.32 16.68 -0.66
N ARG A 30 -0.38 15.43 -0.14
CA ARG A 30 -0.51 15.13 1.29
C ARG A 30 0.84 14.75 1.95
N GLN A 31 1.92 15.43 1.58
CA GLN A 31 3.28 15.07 2.00
C GLN A 31 3.47 14.93 3.53
N ASP A 32 2.69 15.65 4.33
CA ASP A 32 2.80 15.65 5.80
C ASP A 32 1.89 14.64 6.51
N LYS A 33 1.11 13.84 5.77
CA LYS A 33 0.19 12.85 6.36
C LYS A 33 0.62 11.44 6.04
N THR A 34 0.73 10.62 7.11
CA THR A 34 0.87 9.17 7.01
C THR A 34 -0.23 8.64 6.09
N THR A 35 0.17 7.84 5.10
CA THR A 35 -0.82 7.17 4.25
C THR A 35 -1.53 6.12 5.09
N SER A 36 -2.85 6.15 5.04
CA SER A 36 -3.69 5.19 5.72
C SER A 36 -4.52 4.42 4.70
N SER A 37 -4.95 3.23 5.12
CA SER A 37 -5.93 2.46 4.39
C SER A 37 -7.26 3.21 4.29
N LEU A 38 -8.01 2.94 3.23
CA LEU A 38 -9.28 3.59 2.94
C LEU A 38 -10.38 3.04 3.85
N GLU A 39 -10.40 1.72 4.05
CA GLU A 39 -11.46 1.00 4.77
C GLU A 39 -11.45 1.29 6.27
N SER A 40 -10.30 1.12 6.94
CA SER A 40 -10.21 1.26 8.40
C SER A 40 -9.41 2.47 8.89
N GLN A 41 -8.84 3.27 7.98
CA GLN A 41 -7.98 4.41 8.31
C GLN A 41 -6.74 4.04 9.13
N ARG A 42 -6.26 2.79 8.98
CA ARG A 42 -5.05 2.31 9.65
C ARG A 42 -3.80 2.72 8.88
N PRO A 43 -2.71 3.08 9.58
CA PRO A 43 -1.45 3.45 8.93
C PRO A 43 -0.87 2.24 8.17
N LEU A 44 -0.11 2.48 7.09
CA LEU A 44 0.46 1.37 6.31
C LEU A 44 1.42 0.47 7.10
N SER A 45 2.04 0.99 8.16
CA SER A 45 2.93 0.24 9.06
C SER A 45 2.22 -0.88 9.85
N ASP A 46 0.88 -0.86 9.92
CA ASP A 46 0.09 -1.86 10.63
C ASP A 46 -0.13 -3.16 9.81
N PHE A 47 0.19 -3.13 8.52
CA PHE A 47 -0.04 -4.24 7.60
C PHE A 47 1.22 -5.06 7.43
N ALA A 48 1.09 -6.39 7.51
CA ALA A 48 2.21 -7.32 7.30
C ALA A 48 2.71 -7.35 5.84
N ILE A 49 1.83 -7.04 4.88
CA ILE A 49 2.14 -7.08 3.45
C ILE A 49 1.61 -5.80 2.80
N LEU A 50 2.46 -5.14 2.02
CA LEU A 50 2.08 -4.07 1.10
C LEU A 50 2.23 -4.54 -0.35
N ALA A 51 1.14 -4.47 -1.11
CA ALA A 51 1.10 -4.77 -2.54
C ALA A 51 0.89 -3.48 -3.34
N PHE A 52 1.75 -3.24 -4.34
CA PHE A 52 1.68 -2.06 -5.18
C PHE A 52 1.13 -2.39 -6.56
N SER A 53 0.09 -1.66 -6.99
CA SER A 53 -0.37 -1.65 -8.38
C SER A 53 0.24 -0.45 -9.08
N ILE A 54 1.22 -0.69 -9.95
CA ILE A 54 1.94 0.35 -10.71
C ILE A 54 1.37 0.40 -12.12
N SER A 55 0.67 1.47 -12.46
CA SER A 55 0.03 1.63 -13.79
C SER A 55 0.98 2.19 -14.84
N TYR A 56 1.90 3.06 -14.43
CA TYR A 56 2.88 3.69 -15.31
C TYR A 56 4.29 3.57 -14.74
N GLU A 57 5.30 3.56 -15.61
CA GLU A 57 6.70 3.44 -15.22
C GLU A 57 7.14 4.53 -14.24
N LEU A 58 6.68 5.77 -14.44
CA LEU A 58 6.99 6.89 -13.56
C LEU A 58 6.38 6.75 -12.15
N ASP A 59 5.36 5.92 -11.97
CA ASP A 59 4.77 5.67 -10.66
C ASP A 59 5.70 4.85 -9.75
N TYR A 60 6.69 4.16 -10.33
CA TYR A 60 7.67 3.37 -9.57
C TYR A 60 8.42 4.22 -8.54
N PHE A 61 8.77 5.46 -8.87
CA PHE A 61 9.45 6.38 -7.95
C PHE A 61 8.59 6.76 -6.73
N ASN A 62 7.27 6.69 -6.86
CA ASN A 62 6.36 7.00 -5.76
C ASN A 62 6.38 5.92 -4.68
N VAL A 63 6.74 4.67 -5.00
CA VAL A 63 6.85 3.57 -4.02
C VAL A 63 7.83 3.96 -2.89
N VAL A 64 8.99 4.51 -3.25
CA VAL A 64 10.01 4.94 -2.28
C VAL A 64 9.48 6.05 -1.37
N GLN A 65 8.71 6.99 -1.92
CA GLN A 65 8.10 8.07 -1.14
C GLN A 65 7.04 7.54 -0.18
N ILE A 66 6.21 6.60 -0.62
CA ILE A 66 5.17 5.96 0.21
C ILE A 66 5.81 5.23 1.39
N LEU A 67 6.85 4.43 1.16
CA LEU A 67 7.56 3.72 2.23
C LEU A 67 8.15 4.69 3.25
N LYS A 68 8.84 5.74 2.77
CA LYS A 68 9.42 6.78 3.62
C LYS A 68 8.36 7.50 4.46
N ALA A 69 7.25 7.89 3.87
CA ALA A 69 6.14 8.57 4.56
C ALA A 69 5.38 7.66 5.54
N SER A 70 5.46 6.35 5.35
CA SER A 70 4.85 5.34 6.22
C SER A 70 5.80 4.86 7.32
N GLY A 71 7.02 5.42 7.40
CA GLY A 71 8.02 5.01 8.39
C GLY A 71 8.59 3.61 8.15
N ILE A 72 8.41 3.03 6.95
CA ILE A 72 8.91 1.70 6.61
C ILE A 72 10.34 1.84 6.08
N PRO A 73 11.32 1.10 6.63
CA PRO A 73 12.69 1.14 6.16
C PRO A 73 12.77 0.88 4.65
N LEU A 74 13.59 1.65 3.92
CA LEU A 74 13.65 1.58 2.45
C LEU A 74 14.37 0.32 1.98
N TYR A 75 15.48 -0.01 2.63
CA TYR A 75 16.26 -1.20 2.30
C TYR A 75 15.68 -2.40 3.03
N ALA A 76 15.62 -3.53 2.33
CA ALA A 76 15.15 -4.78 2.93
C ALA A 76 16.04 -5.24 4.09
N ALA A 77 17.34 -4.94 4.04
CA ALA A 77 18.30 -5.27 5.10
C ALA A 77 18.03 -4.53 6.43
N ASP A 78 17.27 -3.43 6.39
CA ASP A 78 16.91 -2.63 7.56
C ASP A 78 15.55 -3.05 8.15
N ARG A 79 14.90 -4.09 7.60
CA ARG A 79 13.62 -4.62 8.08
C ARG A 79 13.89 -5.88 8.91
N ASP A 80 13.19 -5.97 10.03
CA ASP A 80 13.19 -7.14 10.90
C ASP A 80 12.59 -8.36 10.16
N GLU A 81 12.90 -9.58 10.60
CA GLU A 81 12.25 -10.82 10.11
C GLU A 81 10.78 -10.91 10.53
#